data_AF-A0A7K2Z765-F1
#
_entry.id   AF-A0A7K2Z765-F1
#
_cell.length_a   1.000
_cell.length_b   1.000
_cell.length_c   1.000
_cell.angle_alpha   90.00
_cell.angle_beta   90.00
_cell.angle_gamma   90.00
#
_symmetry.space_group_name_H-M   'P 1'
#
loop_
_entity.id
_entity.type
_entity.pdbx_description
1 polymer ?
#
loop_
_entity_poly.entity_id
_entity_poly.type
_entity_poly.pdbx_seq_one_letter_code
_entity_poly.pdbx_strand_id
1 'polypeptide(L)'
;MAGERLRFDGWIAGVGTSSGARLVVGHWPRSPFGAFSDVMIEHPDGERVLLAPTRPVADFVAATYRFDRTEVVPVSVTGSVSRSGHVWVVAAGPLHLRLRAGRRTALGRLLTAVPA
;
A
#
# COMPACT_ATOMS: atom_id res chain seq x y z
N MET A 1 -11.25 26.40 8.25
CA MET A 1 -11.55 25.22 9.08
C MET A 1 -10.24 24.49 9.30
N ALA A 2 -9.81 24.35 10.56
CA ALA A 2 -8.59 23.58 10.85
C ALA A 2 -8.83 22.13 10.41
N GLY A 3 -8.01 21.61 9.50
CA GLY A 3 -8.16 20.25 9.01
C GLY A 3 -8.01 19.25 10.15
N GLU A 4 -8.95 18.32 10.27
CA GLU A 4 -8.87 17.24 11.25
C GLU A 4 -7.63 16.38 10.95
N ARG A 5 -6.79 16.16 11.97
CA ARG A 5 -5.57 15.36 11.82
C ARG A 5 -5.92 13.88 11.89
N LEU A 6 -5.90 13.21 10.74
CA LEU A 6 -6.06 11.77 10.66
C LEU A 6 -4.74 11.04 10.93
N ARG A 7 -4.79 9.91 11.63
CA ARG A 7 -3.61 9.09 11.94
C ARG A 7 -3.79 7.67 11.42
N PHE A 8 -2.86 7.26 10.58
CA PHE A 8 -2.75 5.91 10.04
C PHE A 8 -1.48 5.27 10.57
N ASP A 9 -1.57 4.02 11.00
CA ASP A 9 -0.43 3.21 11.44
C ASP A 9 -0.44 1.91 10.65
N GLY A 10 0.66 1.69 9.92
CA GLY A 10 0.73 0.65 8.92
C GLY A 10 1.99 0.75 8.07
N TRP A 11 1.94 0.11 6.90
CA TRP A 11 3.06 0.01 5.98
C TRP A 11 2.59 0.26 4.56
N ILE A 12 3.51 0.78 3.74
CA ILE A 12 3.34 0.92 2.31
C ILE A 12 4.42 0.08 1.62
N ALA A 13 4.04 -0.67 0.59
CA ALA A 13 4.97 -1.34 -0.30
C ALA A 13 4.82 -0.81 -1.73
N GLY A 14 5.93 -0.40 -2.33
CA GLY A 14 6.00 -0.03 -3.75
C GLY A 14 6.68 -1.12 -4.55
N VAL A 15 6.13 -1.46 -5.72
CA VAL A 15 6.66 -2.47 -6.63
C VAL A 15 6.65 -1.92 -8.05
N GLY A 16 7.76 -2.08 -8.78
CA GLY A 16 7.82 -1.89 -10.23
C GLY A 16 8.18 -3.21 -10.90
N THR A 17 7.56 -3.52 -12.04
CA THR A 17 7.85 -4.71 -12.83
C THR A 17 8.61 -4.36 -14.11
N SER A 18 9.25 -5.34 -14.71
CA SER A 18 9.89 -5.19 -16.04
C SER A 18 8.88 -4.99 -17.17
N SER A 19 7.61 -5.37 -16.98
CA SER A 19 6.54 -5.12 -17.94
C SER A 19 6.03 -3.68 -17.95
N GLY A 20 6.53 -2.83 -17.05
CA GLY A 20 6.11 -1.43 -16.91
C GLY A 20 4.97 -1.21 -15.91
N ALA A 21 4.37 -2.28 -15.37
CA ALA A 21 3.36 -2.14 -14.32
C ALA A 21 3.98 -1.69 -13.00
N ARG A 22 3.30 -0.80 -12.29
CA ARG A 22 3.72 -0.32 -10.97
C ARG A 22 2.57 -0.46 -9.99
N LEU A 23 2.90 -0.86 -8.77
CA LEU A 23 1.92 -1.10 -7.73
C LEU A 23 2.33 -0.39 -6.45
N VAL A 24 1.36 0.20 -5.77
CA VAL A 24 1.51 0.71 -4.41
C VAL A 24 0.46 0.02 -3.55
N VAL A 25 0.91 -0.72 -2.54
CA VAL A 25 0.05 -1.42 -1.59
C VAL A 25 0.10 -0.67 -0.27
N GLY A 26 -1.05 -0.17 0.19
CA GLY A 26 -1.22 0.31 1.55
C GLY A 26 -1.78 -0.80 2.45
N HIS A 27 -1.17 -1.00 3.60
CA HIS A 27 -1.67 -1.93 4.62
C HIS A 27 -1.76 -1.21 5.97
N TRP A 28 -2.99 -1.03 6.46
CA TRP A 28 -3.31 -0.18 7.59
C TRP A 28 -4.05 -0.97 8.68
N PRO A 29 -3.34 -1.67 9.58
CA PRO A 29 -3.98 -2.35 10.71
C PRO A 29 -4.74 -1.40 11.64
N ARG A 30 -4.33 -0.12 11.71
CA ARG A 30 -4.98 0.89 12.54
C ARG A 30 -5.18 2.18 11.74
N SER A 31 -6.45 2.57 11.55
CA SER A 31 -6.84 3.80 10.86
C SER A 31 -8.22 4.30 11.33
N PRO A 32 -8.62 5.53 10.95
CA PRO A 32 -9.98 6.04 11.20
C PRO A 32 -11.09 5.21 10.53
N PHE A 33 -10.76 4.43 9.50
CA PHE A 33 -11.70 3.57 8.76
C PHE A 33 -11.72 2.12 9.28
N GLY A 34 -11.07 1.85 10.41
CA GLY A 34 -10.77 0.48 10.86
C GLY A 34 -9.55 -0.10 10.15
N ALA A 35 -9.31 -1.40 10.31
CA ALA A 35 -8.22 -2.09 9.63
C ALA A 35 -8.56 -2.29 8.15
N PHE A 36 -7.69 -1.88 7.23
CA PHE A 36 -7.92 -2.07 5.79
C PHE A 36 -6.61 -2.18 5.00
N SER A 37 -6.73 -2.52 3.73
CA SER A 37 -5.65 -2.44 2.75
C SER A 37 -6.19 -1.97 1.42
N ASP A 38 -5.37 -1.27 0.66
CA ASP A 38 -5.70 -0.71 -0.65
C ASP A 38 -4.53 -0.91 -1.61
N VAL A 39 -4.82 -0.93 -2.91
CA VAL A 39 -3.80 -1.10 -3.95
C VAL A 39 -4.04 -0.10 -5.07
N MET A 40 -3.03 0.71 -5.38
CA MET A 40 -2.96 1.39 -6.67
C MET A 40 -2.16 0.52 -7.65
N ILE A 41 -2.66 0.40 -8.88
CA ILE A 41 -1.98 -0.20 -10.01
C ILE A 41 -1.87 0.86 -11.11
N GLU A 42 -0.65 1.14 -11.57
CA GLU A 42 -0.39 1.83 -12.83
C GLU A 42 -0.06 0.77 -13.88
N HIS A 43 -0.92 0.66 -14.89
CA HIS A 43 -0.72 -0.24 -16.03
C HIS A 43 0.40 0.29 -16.94
N PRO A 44 1.00 -0.56 -17.80
CA PRO A 44 2.09 -0.14 -18.70
C PRO A 44 1.73 1.00 -19.66
N ASP A 45 0.45 1.16 -19.97
CA ASP A 45 -0.11 2.26 -20.79
C ASP A 45 -0.34 3.56 -20.00
N GLY A 46 -0.13 3.53 -18.68
CA GLY A 46 -0.27 4.66 -17.78
C GLY A 46 -1.63 4.74 -17.05
N GLU A 47 -2.59 3.85 -17.32
CA GLU A 47 -3.88 3.84 -16.60
C GLU A 47 -3.65 3.55 -15.11
N ARG A 48 -4.20 4.39 -14.24
CA ARG A 48 -4.13 4.24 -12.79
C ARG A 48 -5.46 3.75 -12.22
N VAL A 49 -5.43 2.55 -11.67
CA VAL A 49 -6.58 1.90 -11.03
C VAL A 49 -6.38 1.84 -9.52
N LEU A 50 -7.34 2.33 -8.75
CA LEU A 50 -7.42 2.10 -7.31
C LEU A 50 -8.31 0.89 -7.00
N LEU A 51 -7.80 -0.06 -6.23
CA LEU A 51 -8.55 -1.16 -5.63
C LEU A 51 -8.70 -0.88 -4.14
N ALA A 52 -9.94 -0.71 -3.68
CA ALA A 52 -10.24 -0.38 -2.28
C ALA A 52 -11.32 -1.31 -1.72
N PRO A 53 -11.30 -1.62 -0.40
CA PRO A 53 -12.19 -2.61 0.19
C PRO A 53 -13.62 -2.10 0.38
N THR A 54 -13.81 -0.78 0.46
CA THR A 54 -15.12 -0.14 0.63
C THR A 54 -15.17 1.21 -0.08
N ARG A 55 -16.37 1.69 -0.39
CA ARG A 55 -16.56 3.03 -1.00
C ARG A 55 -16.00 4.17 -0.15
N PRO A 56 -16.22 4.22 1.18
CA PRO A 56 -15.63 5.29 2.01
C PRO A 56 -14.10 5.35 1.95
N VAL A 57 -13.42 4.19 1.91
CA VAL A 57 -11.96 4.15 1.74
C VAL A 57 -11.57 4.63 0.34
N ALA A 58 -12.27 4.17 -0.69
CA ALA A 58 -12.06 4.57 -2.07
C ALA A 58 -12.15 6.10 -2.24
N ASP A 59 -13.24 6.69 -1.75
CA ASP A 59 -13.50 8.12 -1.84
C ASP A 59 -12.46 8.94 -1.06
N PHE A 60 -12.05 8.46 0.11
CA PHE A 60 -11.02 9.11 0.91
C PHE A 60 -9.66 9.14 0.19
N VAL A 61 -9.23 8.01 -0.38
CA VAL A 61 -7.94 7.93 -1.08
C VAL A 61 -7.99 8.74 -2.38
N ALA A 62 -9.11 8.68 -3.11
CA ALA A 62 -9.34 9.44 -4.34
C ALA A 62 -9.46 10.96 -4.12
N ALA A 63 -9.78 11.42 -2.90
CA ALA A 63 -9.73 12.84 -2.56
C ALA A 63 -8.29 13.39 -2.49
N THR A 64 -7.30 12.52 -2.27
CA THR A 64 -5.89 12.89 -2.17
C THR A 64 -5.11 12.64 -3.46
N TYR A 65 -5.43 11.55 -4.17
CA TYR A 65 -4.73 11.12 -5.38
C TYR A 65 -5.70 10.94 -6.55
N ARG A 66 -5.23 11.21 -7.77
CA ARG A 66 -6.01 11.00 -8.99
C ARG A 66 -5.81 9.59 -9.55
N PHE A 67 -6.93 8.92 -9.81
CA PHE A 67 -7.01 7.62 -10.47
C PHE A 67 -7.93 7.75 -11.68
N ASP A 68 -7.63 7.02 -12.74
CA ASP A 68 -8.48 6.96 -13.94
C ASP A 68 -9.69 6.07 -13.68
N ARG A 69 -9.51 5.04 -12.83
CA ARG A 69 -10.55 4.09 -12.46
C ARG A 69 -10.43 3.69 -10.99
N THR A 70 -11.57 3.44 -10.36
CA THR A 70 -11.62 2.95 -8.96
C THR A 70 -12.58 1.78 -8.88
N GLU A 71 -12.12 0.69 -8.28
CA GLU A 71 -12.89 -0.53 -8.09
C GLU A 71 -12.98 -0.86 -6.60
N VAL A 72 -14.21 -1.11 -6.14
CA VAL A 72 -14.45 -1.56 -4.77
C VAL A 72 -14.49 -3.07 -4.78
N VAL A 73 -13.41 -3.68 -4.28
CA VAL A 73 -13.20 -5.14 -4.26
C VAL A 73 -12.60 -5.53 -2.92
N PRO A 74 -12.83 -6.76 -2.42
CA PRO A 74 -12.12 -7.23 -1.23
C PRO A 74 -10.61 -7.14 -1.44
N VAL A 75 -9.92 -6.47 -0.52
CA VAL A 75 -8.46 -6.36 -0.51
C VAL A 75 -7.94 -6.99 0.77
N SER A 76 -7.02 -7.94 0.64
CA SER A 76 -6.37 -8.58 1.77
C SER A 76 -4.86 -8.58 1.60
N VAL A 77 -4.16 -8.34 2.71
CA VAL A 77 -2.71 -8.44 2.80
C VAL A 77 -2.40 -9.39 3.95
N THR A 78 -1.67 -10.45 3.66
CA THR A 78 -1.25 -11.47 4.64
C THR A 78 0.26 -11.68 4.58
N GLY A 79 0.80 -12.38 5.59
CA GLY A 79 2.22 -12.71 5.70
C GLY A 79 2.91 -12.01 6.88
N SER A 80 4.22 -12.24 7.03
CA SER A 80 5.02 -11.59 8.07
C SER A 80 5.34 -10.17 7.62
N VAL A 81 4.45 -9.24 7.92
CA VAL A 81 4.70 -7.81 7.76
C VAL A 81 5.46 -7.34 9.00
N SER A 82 6.77 -7.57 9.05
CA SER A 82 7.61 -7.28 10.22
C SER A 82 8.88 -6.53 9.85
N ARG A 83 9.39 -5.70 10.77
CA ARG A 83 10.62 -4.91 10.65
C ARG A 83 11.88 -5.71 10.24
N SER A 84 11.87 -7.03 10.37
CA SER A 84 13.03 -7.91 10.13
C SER A 84 12.93 -8.78 8.87
N GLY A 85 11.83 -8.69 8.13
CA GLY A 85 11.57 -9.38 6.87
C GLY A 85 10.10 -9.24 6.48
N HIS A 86 9.84 -8.92 5.21
CA HIS A 86 8.50 -8.59 4.77
C HIS A 86 8.12 -9.51 3.61
N VAL A 87 7.44 -10.61 3.90
CA VAL A 87 6.71 -11.36 2.85
C VAL A 87 5.28 -10.89 2.91
N TRP A 88 4.80 -10.29 1.82
CA TRP A 88 3.40 -9.95 1.69
C TRP A 88 2.79 -10.80 0.59
N VAL A 89 1.59 -11.27 0.88
CA VAL A 89 0.70 -11.90 -0.08
C VAL A 89 -0.54 -11.03 -0.14
N VAL A 90 -0.76 -10.41 -1.30
CA VAL A 90 -1.83 -9.46 -1.55
C VAL A 90 -2.81 -10.10 -2.52
N ALA A 91 -4.09 -10.05 -2.18
CA ALA A 91 -5.19 -10.44 -3.05
C ALA A 91 -6.20 -9.28 -3.13
N ALA A 92 -6.50 -8.82 -4.34
CA ALA A 92 -7.42 -7.71 -4.59
C ALA A 92 -8.14 -7.93 -5.94
N GLY A 93 -9.36 -8.46 -5.92
CA GLY A 93 -10.04 -8.88 -7.15
C GLY A 93 -9.16 -9.84 -7.99
N PRO A 94 -8.85 -9.53 -9.26
CA PRO A 94 -7.97 -10.37 -10.09
C PRO A 94 -6.48 -10.25 -9.76
N LEU A 95 -6.07 -9.29 -8.93
CA LEU A 95 -4.67 -9.10 -8.56
C LEU A 95 -4.23 -10.13 -7.51
N HIS A 96 -3.18 -10.88 -7.85
CA HIS A 96 -2.41 -11.68 -6.90
C HIS A 96 -0.94 -11.24 -6.92
N LEU A 97 -0.47 -10.66 -5.82
CA LEU A 97 0.90 -10.17 -5.70
C LEU A 97 1.58 -10.85 -4.50
N ARG A 98 2.74 -11.46 -4.75
CA ARG A 98 3.65 -11.91 -3.69
C ARG A 98 4.91 -11.08 -3.75
N LEU A 99 5.14 -10.29 -2.71
CA LEU A 99 6.35 -9.47 -2.59
C LEU A 99 7.19 -9.93 -1.40
N ARG A 100 8.51 -9.91 -1.58
CA ARG A 100 9.47 -10.16 -0.52
C ARG A 100 10.45 -8.99 -0.46
N ALA A 101 10.36 -8.18 0.58
CA ALA A 101 11.40 -7.19 0.84
C ALA A 101 12.61 -7.88 1.47
N GLY A 102 13.80 -7.48 1.02
CA GLY A 102 15.05 -7.87 1.65
C GLY A 102 15.15 -7.36 3.09
N ARG A 103 16.13 -7.89 3.84
CA ARG A 103 16.44 -7.37 5.17
C ARG A 103 17.14 -6.00 5.04
N ARG A 104 17.04 -5.17 6.09
CA ARG A 104 17.89 -3.97 6.19
C ARG A 104 19.36 -4.36 6.04
N THR A 105 20.07 -3.68 5.15
CA THR A 105 21.51 -3.84 4.93
C THR A 105 22.30 -3.42 6.17
N ALA A 106 23.57 -3.81 6.26
CA ALA A 106 24.45 -3.39 7.36
C ALA A 106 24.51 -1.85 7.46
N LEU A 107 24.68 -1.18 6.32
CA LEU A 107 24.63 0.29 6.25
C LEU A 107 23.28 0.84 6.73
N GLY A 108 22.16 0.24 6.33
CA GLY A 108 20.83 0.61 6.80
C GLY A 108 20.63 0.43 8.31
N ARG A 109 21.39 -0.46 8.96
CA ARG A 109 21.41 -0.57 10.43
C ARG A 109 22.28 0.51 11.07
N LEU A 110 23.43 0.84 10.49
CA LEU A 110 24.26 1.95 11.00
C LEU A 110 23.51 3.28 10.97
N LEU A 111 22.67 3.50 9.94
CA LEU A 111 21.83 4.69 9.84
C LEU A 111 20.79 4.83 10.97
N THR A 112 20.46 3.77 11.72
CA THR A 112 19.54 3.91 12.88
C THR A 112 20.21 4.56 14.09
N ALA A 113 21.54 4.74 14.07
CA ALA A 113 22.27 5.45 15.10
C ALA A 113 22.32 6.97 14.86
N VAL A 114 21.89 7.44 13.68
CA VAL A 114 21.75 8.88 13.39
C VAL A 114 20.52 9.40 14.12
N PRO A 115 20.64 10.41 15.01
CA PRO A 115 19.50 11.02 15.69
C PRO A 115 18.48 11.57 14.68
N ALA A 116 17.20 11.50 15.04
CA ALA A 116 16.09 12.00 14.24
C ALA A 116 15.97 13.53 14.28
#